data_AF-A0A124C322-F1
#
_entry.id   AF-A0A124C322-F1
#
_cell.length_a   1.000
_cell.length_b   1.000
_cell.length_c   1.000
_cell.angle_alpha   90.00
_cell.angle_beta   90.00
_cell.angle_gamma   90.00
#
_symmetry.space_group_name_H-M   'P 1'
#
loop_
_entity.id
_entity.type
_entity.pdbx_description
1 polymer ?
#
loop_
_entity_poly.entity_id
_entity_poly.type
_entity_poly.pdbx_seq_one_letter_code
_entity_poly.pdbx_strand_id
1 'polypeptide(L)'
;MLTVRGISYLVGDADAADVRRDMEVIARDLHCTTVMVIGDGERLIDAARTALDVGLGVHLRPHLAELPRPKLLERLGAVAEAAEGLRRDHPDRVTLLVGSEFSHTVPGIVPGPRSFLRLKLVVRFRRLLRRRIARRLQPLLAAAATTARSRFGGPVTYSAAGWEPVDWSLFDQVGVSLYRSRRNRDAYTGRLRGLVRDHGRPVVITEFGCGAFTGADERGAGSFWIVNWFATPPRIRGDHPRDEAAQARYLGELIDLYDAEGVHGCFVFTYAMPGFPRHDDPRLDLDRAGFGIVAVTDDGTRCPKEAFHEVARRYGDLAGEG
;
A
#
# COMPACT_ATOMS: atom_id res chain seq x y z
N MET A 1 11.71 -14.17 -10.61
CA MET A 1 11.93 -12.74 -10.84
C MET A 1 10.63 -11.97 -10.82
N LEU A 2 10.48 -11.08 -9.84
CA LEU A 2 9.35 -10.17 -9.72
C LEU A 2 9.17 -9.36 -11.01
N THR A 3 7.98 -9.48 -11.63
CA THR A 3 7.62 -8.66 -12.79
C THR A 3 7.40 -7.21 -12.39
N VAL A 4 6.78 -7.00 -11.21
CA VAL A 4 6.52 -5.68 -10.66
C VAL A 4 7.35 -5.45 -9.39
N ARG A 5 8.37 -4.61 -9.53
CA ARG A 5 9.16 -4.05 -8.42
C ARG A 5 8.58 -2.70 -8.09
N GLY A 6 7.76 -2.65 -7.04
CA GLY A 6 6.86 -1.56 -6.80
C GLY A 6 7.09 -0.83 -5.49
N ILE A 7 6.72 0.44 -5.48
CA ILE A 7 6.59 1.24 -4.28
C ILE A 7 5.30 2.05 -4.34
N SER A 8 4.66 2.28 -3.20
CA SER A 8 3.52 3.18 -3.14
C SER A 8 3.95 4.63 -2.97
N TYR A 9 3.16 5.54 -3.53
CA TYR A 9 3.36 6.98 -3.44
C TYR A 9 2.07 7.65 -2.95
N LEU A 10 2.16 8.36 -1.82
CA LEU A 10 1.05 9.13 -1.28
C LEU A 10 1.10 10.54 -1.90
N VAL A 11 0.12 10.88 -2.74
CA VAL A 11 0.12 12.17 -3.47
C VAL A 11 0.07 13.36 -2.51
N GLY A 12 -0.78 13.27 -1.47
CA GLY A 12 -0.88 14.28 -0.43
C GLY A 12 -0.98 15.70 -0.99
N ASP A 13 -0.22 16.62 -0.39
CA ASP A 13 -0.13 18.01 -0.80
C ASP A 13 1.11 18.37 -1.65
N ALA A 14 1.83 17.38 -2.17
CA ALA A 14 3.01 17.60 -3.00
C ALA A 14 2.70 18.38 -4.29
N ASP A 15 3.60 19.30 -4.65
CA ASP A 15 3.51 20.03 -5.92
C ASP A 15 3.98 19.17 -7.10
N ALA A 16 3.71 19.64 -8.32
CA ALA A 16 4.01 18.87 -9.54
C ALA A 16 5.52 18.65 -9.76
N ALA A 17 6.37 19.59 -9.32
CA ALA A 17 7.82 19.49 -9.50
C ALA A 17 8.43 18.45 -8.54
N ASP A 18 7.95 18.43 -7.30
CA ASP A 18 8.28 17.41 -6.30
C ASP A 18 7.81 16.03 -6.74
N VAL A 19 6.58 15.92 -7.22
CA VAL A 19 6.06 14.65 -7.76
C VAL A 19 6.95 14.16 -8.91
N ARG A 20 7.30 15.01 -9.87
CA ARG A 20 8.19 14.60 -10.98
C ARG A 20 9.56 14.14 -10.49
N ARG A 21 10.19 14.90 -9.59
CA ARG A 21 11.49 14.52 -9.01
C ARG A 21 11.43 13.19 -8.29
N ASP A 22 10.39 12.98 -7.48
CA ASP A 22 10.18 11.73 -6.76
C ASP A 22 9.99 10.55 -7.71
N MET A 23 9.22 10.71 -8.79
CA MET A 23 9.02 9.63 -9.77
C MET A 23 10.31 9.29 -10.51
N GLU A 24 11.18 10.27 -10.79
CA GLU A 24 12.51 10.03 -11.36
C GLU A 24 13.41 9.25 -10.41
N VAL A 25 13.44 9.60 -9.12
CA VAL A 25 14.17 8.86 -8.08
C VAL A 25 13.63 7.44 -7.95
N ILE A 26 12.30 7.27 -7.92
CA ILE A 26 11.64 5.96 -7.85
C ILE A 26 12.03 5.08 -9.04
N ALA A 27 12.06 5.63 -10.26
CA ALA A 27 12.41 4.88 -11.45
C ALA A 27 13.90 4.55 -11.52
N ARG A 28 14.77 5.55 -11.29
CA ARG A 28 16.20 5.44 -11.57
C ARG A 28 16.99 4.89 -10.39
N ASP A 29 16.74 5.42 -9.19
CA ASP A 29 17.57 5.16 -8.01
C ASP A 29 17.03 3.98 -7.20
N LEU A 30 15.71 3.80 -7.14
CA LEU A 30 15.08 2.63 -6.53
C LEU A 30 14.90 1.46 -7.50
N HIS A 31 15.16 1.65 -8.79
CA HIS A 31 14.96 0.64 -9.84
C HIS A 31 13.53 0.05 -9.89
N CYS A 32 12.54 0.83 -9.45
CA CYS A 32 11.15 0.40 -9.51
C CYS A 32 10.67 0.34 -10.97
N THR A 33 9.84 -0.65 -11.28
CA THR A 33 9.17 -0.76 -12.59
C THR A 33 7.79 -0.12 -12.56
N THR A 34 7.19 0.03 -11.39
CA THR A 34 5.80 0.46 -11.23
C THR A 34 5.62 1.22 -9.92
N VAL A 35 4.81 2.27 -9.93
CA VAL A 35 4.42 2.98 -8.72
C VAL A 35 2.93 2.81 -8.44
N MET A 36 2.55 2.55 -7.19
CA MET A 36 1.16 2.59 -6.77
C MET A 36 0.83 3.99 -6.26
N VAL A 37 0.17 4.79 -7.08
CA VAL A 37 -0.20 6.17 -6.74
C VAL A 37 -1.50 6.16 -5.95
N ILE A 38 -1.46 6.75 -4.75
CA ILE A 38 -2.56 6.78 -3.80
C ILE A 38 -2.97 8.23 -3.56
N GLY A 39 -4.22 8.55 -3.88
CA GLY A 39 -4.75 9.90 -3.75
C GLY A 39 -6.18 9.98 -4.26
N ASP A 40 -6.65 11.19 -4.55
CA ASP A 40 -7.95 11.42 -5.16
C ASP A 40 -7.93 12.58 -6.16
N GLY A 41 -9.03 12.70 -6.90
CA GLY A 41 -9.26 13.78 -7.85
C GLY A 41 -8.22 13.85 -8.97
N GLU A 42 -8.03 15.06 -9.48
CA GLU A 42 -7.10 15.35 -10.58
C GLU A 42 -5.65 15.09 -10.18
N ARG A 43 -5.27 15.36 -8.92
CA ARG A 43 -3.90 15.15 -8.43
C ARG A 43 -3.44 13.71 -8.53
N LEU A 44 -4.34 12.75 -8.28
CA LEU A 44 -4.07 11.33 -8.50
C LEU A 44 -3.74 11.05 -9.98
N ILE A 45 -4.51 11.62 -10.90
CA ILE A 45 -4.36 11.39 -12.34
C ILE A 45 -3.10 12.08 -12.87
N ASP A 46 -2.78 13.29 -12.39
CA ASP A 46 -1.59 14.03 -12.81
C ASP A 46 -0.30 13.38 -12.29
N ALA A 47 -0.30 12.87 -11.05
CA ALA A 47 0.82 12.09 -10.52
C ALA A 47 1.00 10.77 -11.29
N ALA A 48 -0.09 10.10 -11.67
CA ALA A 48 -0.04 8.91 -12.51
C ALA A 48 0.49 9.22 -13.92
N ARG A 49 0.06 10.30 -14.56
CA ARG A 49 0.60 10.75 -15.85
C ARG A 49 2.10 11.03 -15.74
N THR A 50 2.52 11.74 -14.70
CA THR A 50 3.93 12.03 -14.44
C THR A 50 4.76 10.76 -14.28
N ALA A 51 4.24 9.75 -13.58
CA ALA A 51 4.90 8.46 -13.44
C ALA A 51 5.04 7.72 -14.80
N LEU A 52 4.00 7.75 -15.63
CA LEU A 52 4.03 7.17 -16.98
C LEU A 52 5.04 7.88 -17.89
N ASP A 53 5.12 9.22 -17.82
CA ASP A 53 6.07 10.04 -18.59
C ASP A 53 7.54 9.68 -18.29
N VAL A 54 7.85 9.36 -17.03
CA VAL A 54 9.21 8.96 -16.64
C VAL A 54 9.48 7.47 -16.85
N GLY A 55 8.53 6.73 -17.42
CA GLY A 55 8.69 5.35 -17.84
C GLY A 55 8.22 4.29 -16.84
N LEU A 56 7.59 4.66 -15.73
CA LEU A 56 7.02 3.71 -14.77
C LEU A 56 5.68 3.16 -15.27
N GLY A 57 5.34 1.93 -14.88
CA GLY A 57 3.94 1.50 -14.81
C GLY A 57 3.22 2.15 -13.63
N VAL A 58 1.88 2.17 -13.66
CA VAL A 58 1.07 2.76 -12.59
C VAL A 58 -0.03 1.82 -12.12
N HIS A 59 -0.10 1.65 -10.80
CA HIS A 59 -1.25 1.12 -10.08
C HIS A 59 -2.03 2.29 -9.45
N LEU A 60 -3.19 2.64 -9.99
CA LEU A 60 -4.05 3.70 -9.48
C LEU A 60 -4.86 3.20 -8.29
N ARG A 61 -4.67 3.78 -7.10
CA ARG A 61 -5.43 3.46 -5.89
C ARG A 61 -6.18 4.70 -5.37
N PRO A 62 -7.46 4.88 -5.75
CA PRO A 62 -8.24 6.01 -5.26
C PRO A 62 -8.46 5.95 -3.74
N HIS A 63 -8.45 7.11 -3.10
CA HIS A 63 -8.84 7.25 -1.70
C HIS A 63 -10.36 7.19 -1.58
N LEU A 64 -10.85 6.02 -1.15
CA LEU A 64 -12.28 5.69 -1.01
C LEU A 64 -12.71 5.46 0.45
N ALA A 65 -11.80 5.64 1.40
CA ALA A 65 -12.08 5.40 2.81
C ALA A 65 -13.18 6.35 3.31
N GLU A 66 -13.96 5.87 4.28
CA GLU A 66 -15.08 6.60 4.91
C GLU A 66 -16.23 7.04 3.98
N LEU A 67 -16.18 6.73 2.68
CA LEU A 67 -17.26 7.06 1.77
C LEU A 67 -18.42 6.06 1.87
N PRO A 68 -19.67 6.52 1.99
CA PRO A 68 -20.84 5.67 1.78
C PRO A 68 -20.83 5.05 0.38
N ARG A 69 -21.39 3.84 0.26
CA ARG A 69 -21.36 3.05 -0.99
C ARG A 69 -21.70 3.84 -2.27
N PRO A 70 -22.75 4.68 -2.34
CA PRO A 70 -23.06 5.42 -3.57
C PRO A 70 -21.92 6.37 -3.99
N LYS A 71 -21.40 7.17 -3.05
CA LYS A 71 -20.29 8.10 -3.29
C LYS A 71 -18.98 7.38 -3.62
N LEU A 72 -18.75 6.22 -2.99
CA LEU A 72 -17.60 5.37 -3.28
C LEU A 72 -17.63 4.92 -4.75
N LEU A 73 -18.77 4.38 -5.21
CA LEU A 73 -18.90 3.89 -6.58
C LEU A 73 -18.85 5.03 -7.60
N GLU A 74 -19.47 6.17 -7.31
CA GLU A 74 -19.38 7.37 -8.13
C GLU A 74 -17.93 7.82 -8.33
N ARG A 75 -17.17 7.96 -7.22
CA ARG A 75 -15.76 8.34 -7.27
C ARG A 75 -14.89 7.30 -7.98
N LEU A 76 -15.12 6.01 -7.72
CA LEU A 76 -14.42 4.94 -8.43
C LEU A 76 -14.69 5.00 -9.93
N GLY A 77 -15.93 5.25 -10.34
CA GLY A 77 -16.29 5.40 -11.75
C GLY A 77 -15.58 6.57 -12.42
N ALA A 78 -15.49 7.72 -11.75
CA ALA A 78 -14.75 8.87 -12.28
C ALA A 78 -13.26 8.59 -12.45
N VAL A 79 -12.63 7.91 -11.47
CA VAL A 79 -11.22 7.52 -11.56
C VAL A 79 -11.01 6.45 -12.63
N ALA A 80 -11.94 5.51 -12.80
CA ALA A 80 -11.87 4.49 -13.86
C ALA A 80 -11.90 5.10 -15.26
N GLU A 81 -12.76 6.10 -15.46
CA GLU A 81 -12.84 6.85 -16.73
C GLU A 81 -11.56 7.63 -17.03
N ALA A 82 -10.98 8.30 -16.03
CA ALA A 82 -9.70 8.99 -16.19
C ALA A 82 -8.53 8.01 -16.41
N ALA A 83 -8.53 6.86 -15.71
CA ALA A 83 -7.54 5.79 -15.90
C ALA A 83 -7.59 5.22 -17.32
N GLU A 84 -8.77 5.14 -17.93
CA GLU A 84 -8.92 4.69 -19.31
C GLU A 84 -8.29 5.66 -20.31
N GLY A 85 -8.36 6.98 -20.04
CA GLY A 85 -7.58 7.97 -20.80
C GLY A 85 -6.09 7.65 -20.76
N LEU A 86 -5.52 7.49 -19.57
CA LEU A 86 -4.10 7.16 -19.40
C LEU A 86 -3.72 5.83 -20.07
N ARG A 87 -4.58 4.82 -20.01
CA ARG A 87 -4.34 3.50 -20.62
C ARG A 87 -4.31 3.54 -22.15
N ARG A 88 -5.10 4.40 -22.78
CA ARG A 88 -5.06 4.55 -24.25
C ARG A 88 -3.74 5.14 -24.72
N ASP A 89 -3.21 6.09 -23.96
CA ASP A 89 -1.93 6.73 -24.24
C ASP A 89 -0.74 5.83 -23.87
N HIS A 90 -0.90 5.01 -22.82
CA HIS A 90 0.12 4.07 -22.33
C HIS A 90 -0.46 2.65 -22.16
N PRO A 91 -0.63 1.89 -23.26
CA PRO A 91 -1.14 0.52 -23.21
C PRO A 91 -0.32 -0.35 -22.25
N ASP A 92 -1.01 -1.26 -21.55
CA ASP A 92 -0.42 -2.27 -20.65
C ASP A 92 0.36 -1.74 -19.43
N ARG A 93 0.34 -0.42 -19.18
CA ARG A 93 1.04 0.22 -18.05
C ARG A 93 0.14 0.74 -16.94
N VAL A 94 -1.18 0.58 -17.07
CA VAL A 94 -2.14 1.12 -16.11
C VAL A 94 -2.98 0.00 -15.53
N THR A 95 -2.95 -0.15 -14.20
CA THR A 95 -3.82 -1.06 -13.42
C THR A 95 -4.65 -0.25 -12.44
N LEU A 96 -5.93 -0.56 -12.30
CA LEU A 96 -6.84 0.13 -11.37
C LEU A 96 -7.14 -0.74 -10.15
N LEU A 97 -6.92 -0.21 -8.95
CA LEU A 97 -7.37 -0.82 -7.71
C LEU A 97 -8.77 -0.28 -7.39
N VAL A 98 -9.76 -1.18 -7.28
CA VAL A 98 -11.12 -0.76 -6.91
C VAL A 98 -11.24 -0.31 -5.45
N GLY A 99 -10.22 -0.59 -4.63
CA GLY A 99 -10.16 -0.21 -3.23
C GLY A 99 -9.12 -0.95 -2.41
N SER A 100 -9.11 -0.64 -1.11
CA SER A 100 -8.24 -1.27 -0.13
C SER A 100 -8.98 -1.51 1.19
N GLU A 101 -8.97 -2.77 1.64
CA GLU A 101 -9.39 -3.21 2.98
C GLU A 101 -10.76 -2.68 3.45
N PHE A 102 -11.73 -2.67 2.53
CA PHE A 102 -13.10 -2.16 2.69
C PHE A 102 -13.80 -2.63 3.95
N SER A 103 -13.51 -3.83 4.46
CA SER A 103 -14.11 -4.32 5.71
C SER A 103 -13.99 -3.35 6.87
N HIS A 104 -12.91 -2.58 6.93
CA HIS A 104 -12.72 -1.54 7.94
C HIS A 104 -12.66 -0.13 7.36
N THR A 105 -12.23 0.07 6.11
CA THR A 105 -12.14 1.41 5.52
C THR A 105 -13.50 1.96 5.07
N VAL A 106 -14.48 1.12 4.71
CA VAL A 106 -15.80 1.55 4.22
C VAL A 106 -16.88 1.42 5.30
N PRO A 107 -17.70 2.46 5.52
CA PRO A 107 -18.79 2.42 6.49
C PRO A 107 -19.86 1.38 6.10
N GLY A 108 -20.40 0.70 7.11
CA GLY A 108 -21.52 -0.23 6.95
C GLY A 108 -21.15 -1.72 6.83
N ILE A 109 -19.87 -2.05 6.58
CA ILE A 109 -19.41 -3.44 6.62
C ILE A 109 -19.25 -3.90 8.08
N VAL A 110 -18.29 -3.32 8.80
CA VAL A 110 -18.14 -3.48 10.25
C VAL A 110 -18.76 -2.27 10.97
N PRO A 111 -19.47 -2.46 12.10
CA PRO A 111 -20.01 -1.34 12.87
C PRO A 111 -18.92 -0.41 13.39
N GLY A 112 -19.14 0.91 13.34
CA GLY A 112 -18.24 1.90 13.91
C GLY A 112 -18.14 3.16 13.04
N PRO A 113 -17.97 4.35 13.65
CA PRO A 113 -18.04 5.62 12.92
C PRO A 113 -16.76 5.94 12.13
N ARG A 114 -15.64 5.29 12.47
CA ARG A 114 -14.33 5.52 11.84
C ARG A 114 -13.58 4.22 11.63
N SER A 115 -12.77 4.18 10.59
CA SER A 115 -12.01 3.04 10.10
C SER A 115 -11.11 2.46 11.18
N PHE A 116 -10.41 3.33 11.91
CA PHE A 116 -9.59 2.94 13.05
C PHE A 116 -10.35 2.15 14.13
N LEU A 117 -11.60 2.55 14.44
CA LEU A 117 -12.44 1.84 15.42
C LEU A 117 -12.94 0.51 14.83
N ARG A 118 -13.33 0.49 13.55
CA ARG A 118 -13.72 -0.74 12.84
C ARG A 118 -12.57 -1.73 12.78
N LEU A 119 -11.34 -1.28 12.52
CA LEU A 119 -10.13 -2.11 12.51
C LEU A 119 -9.90 -2.76 13.88
N LYS A 120 -9.99 -2.00 14.97
CA LYS A 120 -9.90 -2.54 16.34
C LYS A 120 -10.93 -3.64 16.58
N LEU A 121 -12.17 -3.45 16.13
CA LEU A 121 -13.22 -4.45 16.24
C LEU A 121 -12.92 -5.69 15.41
N VAL A 122 -12.45 -5.54 14.17
CA VAL A 122 -12.04 -6.68 13.33
C VAL A 122 -10.90 -7.47 13.99
N VAL A 123 -9.84 -6.80 14.42
CA VAL A 123 -8.68 -7.45 15.04
C VAL A 123 -9.09 -8.19 16.32
N ARG A 124 -10.00 -7.62 17.13
CA ARG A 124 -10.45 -8.24 18.38
C ARG A 124 -11.48 -9.36 18.18
N PHE A 125 -12.43 -9.17 17.27
CA PHE A 125 -13.63 -10.01 17.12
C PHE A 125 -13.73 -10.67 15.74
N ARG A 126 -12.58 -10.91 15.08
CA ARG A 126 -12.49 -11.44 13.70
C ARG A 126 -13.42 -12.63 13.44
N ARG A 127 -13.40 -13.63 14.33
CA ARG A 127 -14.21 -14.86 14.16
C ARG A 127 -15.72 -14.57 14.17
N LEU A 128 -16.17 -13.67 15.05
CA LEU A 128 -17.57 -13.26 15.16
C LEU A 128 -18.01 -12.41 13.95
N LEU A 129 -17.13 -11.56 13.44
CA LEU A 129 -17.42 -10.66 12.33
C LEU A 129 -17.29 -11.31 10.95
N ARG A 130 -16.64 -12.48 10.83
CA ARG A 130 -16.36 -13.15 9.54
C ARG A 130 -17.58 -13.26 8.63
N ARG A 131 -18.70 -13.79 9.14
CA ARG A 131 -19.94 -13.96 8.34
C ARG A 131 -20.53 -12.62 7.89
N ARG A 132 -20.45 -11.60 8.75
CA ARG A 132 -20.93 -10.25 8.43
C ARG A 132 -20.06 -9.60 7.37
N ILE A 133 -18.73 -9.68 7.52
CA ILE A 133 -17.77 -9.15 6.55
C ILE A 133 -18.03 -9.79 5.19
N ALA A 134 -18.09 -11.12 5.11
CA ALA A 134 -18.38 -11.83 3.86
C ALA A 134 -19.67 -11.32 3.18
N ARG A 135 -20.78 -11.32 3.92
CA ARG A 135 -22.10 -10.93 3.40
C ARG A 135 -22.16 -9.48 2.89
N ARG A 136 -21.43 -8.56 3.53
CA ARG A 136 -21.48 -7.13 3.21
C ARG A 136 -20.41 -6.70 2.21
N LEU A 137 -19.24 -7.33 2.25
CA LEU A 137 -18.11 -7.02 1.38
C LEU A 137 -18.34 -7.56 -0.04
N GLN A 138 -18.83 -8.79 -0.19
CA GLN A 138 -18.97 -9.41 -1.51
C GLN A 138 -19.86 -8.60 -2.47
N PRO A 139 -21.07 -8.11 -2.10
CA PRO A 139 -21.86 -7.26 -2.99
C PRO A 139 -21.22 -5.90 -3.29
N LEU A 140 -20.40 -5.37 -2.37
CA LEU A 140 -19.67 -4.13 -2.60
C LEU A 140 -18.55 -4.35 -3.61
N LEU A 141 -17.76 -5.41 -3.48
CA LEU A 141 -16.69 -5.75 -4.42
C LEU A 141 -17.24 -6.06 -5.81
N ALA A 142 -18.35 -6.80 -5.90
CA ALA A 142 -19.02 -7.04 -7.18
C ALA A 142 -19.45 -5.73 -7.84
N ALA A 143 -20.10 -4.83 -7.09
CA ALA A 143 -20.49 -3.52 -7.62
C ALA A 143 -19.28 -2.67 -8.02
N ALA A 144 -18.21 -2.66 -7.22
CA ALA A 144 -16.99 -1.92 -7.51
C ALA A 144 -16.28 -2.43 -8.76
N ALA A 145 -16.18 -3.76 -8.93
CA ALA A 145 -15.64 -4.37 -10.13
C ALA A 145 -16.49 -4.02 -11.37
N THR A 146 -17.83 -4.14 -11.29
CA THR A 146 -18.72 -3.73 -12.39
C THR A 146 -18.56 -2.26 -12.74
N THR A 147 -18.49 -1.37 -11.75
CA THR A 147 -18.31 0.08 -11.98
C THR A 147 -16.96 0.39 -12.62
N ALA A 148 -15.87 -0.27 -12.20
CA ALA A 148 -14.57 -0.10 -12.83
C ALA A 148 -14.58 -0.58 -14.28
N ARG A 149 -15.07 -1.80 -14.52
CA ARG A 149 -15.08 -2.44 -15.85
C ARG A 149 -15.96 -1.74 -16.87
N SER A 150 -17.02 -1.05 -16.46
CA SER A 150 -17.87 -0.31 -17.40
C SER A 150 -17.19 0.94 -17.97
N ARG A 151 -16.07 1.37 -17.39
CA ARG A 151 -15.37 2.61 -17.77
C ARG A 151 -13.88 2.42 -18.07
N PHE A 152 -13.29 1.29 -17.65
CA PHE A 152 -11.87 1.00 -17.77
C PHE A 152 -11.63 -0.37 -18.39
N GLY A 153 -10.87 -0.41 -19.49
CA GLY A 153 -10.57 -1.62 -20.26
C GLY A 153 -9.29 -2.36 -19.84
N GLY A 154 -8.53 -1.83 -18.88
CA GLY A 154 -7.27 -2.44 -18.42
C GLY A 154 -7.43 -3.35 -17.19
N PRO A 155 -6.30 -3.82 -16.62
CA PRO A 155 -6.30 -4.69 -15.45
C PRO A 155 -6.92 -4.06 -14.19
N VAL A 156 -7.79 -4.79 -13.50
CA VAL A 156 -8.47 -4.35 -12.28
C VAL A 156 -8.15 -5.30 -11.13
N THR A 157 -7.84 -4.75 -9.95
CA THR A 157 -7.57 -5.54 -8.73
C THR A 157 -8.14 -4.87 -7.49
N TYR A 158 -7.96 -5.50 -6.33
CA TYR A 158 -8.39 -5.04 -5.02
C TYR A 158 -7.30 -5.34 -4.00
N SER A 159 -7.04 -4.43 -3.05
CA SER A 159 -6.05 -4.64 -1.98
C SER A 159 -6.73 -5.22 -0.74
N ALA A 160 -6.72 -6.54 -0.62
CA ALA A 160 -7.44 -7.25 0.43
C ALA A 160 -6.65 -7.34 1.73
N ALA A 161 -7.34 -7.13 2.86
CA ALA A 161 -6.79 -7.48 4.16
C ALA A 161 -6.83 -9.00 4.35
N GLY A 162 -5.92 -9.55 5.16
CA GLY A 162 -5.80 -11.00 5.36
C GLY A 162 -6.99 -11.73 6.00
N TRP A 163 -8.05 -11.03 6.35
CA TRP A 163 -9.29 -11.59 6.89
C TRP A 163 -10.49 -11.45 5.95
N GLU A 164 -10.33 -10.77 4.82
CA GLU A 164 -11.39 -10.53 3.86
C GLU A 164 -11.56 -11.74 2.94
N PRO A 165 -12.76 -12.35 2.88
CA PRO A 165 -13.04 -13.38 1.90
C PRO A 165 -13.39 -12.69 0.57
N VAL A 166 -12.41 -12.63 -0.33
CA VAL A 166 -12.57 -12.03 -1.65
C VAL A 166 -12.83 -13.11 -2.68
N ASP A 167 -13.82 -12.88 -3.53
CA ASP A 167 -14.00 -13.64 -4.76
C ASP A 167 -13.05 -13.08 -5.81
N TRP A 168 -11.91 -13.74 -5.98
CA TRP A 168 -10.89 -13.27 -6.89
C TRP A 168 -11.32 -13.33 -8.35
N SER A 169 -12.36 -14.09 -8.72
CA SER A 169 -12.83 -14.22 -10.10
C SER A 169 -13.25 -12.89 -10.74
N LEU A 170 -13.58 -11.90 -9.91
CA LEU A 170 -13.99 -10.54 -10.29
C LEU A 170 -12.84 -9.64 -10.79
N PHE A 171 -11.59 -10.01 -10.50
CA PHE A 171 -10.41 -9.16 -10.72
C PHE A 171 -9.52 -9.72 -11.84
N ASP A 172 -8.32 -9.19 -12.08
CA ASP A 172 -7.31 -9.83 -12.94
C ASP A 172 -6.12 -10.35 -12.13
N GLN A 173 -5.95 -9.79 -10.93
CA GLN A 173 -4.85 -10.09 -10.03
C GLN A 173 -5.40 -10.34 -8.62
N VAL A 174 -4.66 -11.13 -7.84
CA VAL A 174 -4.88 -11.28 -6.40
C VAL A 174 -4.08 -10.20 -5.69
N GLY A 175 -4.73 -9.14 -5.22
CA GLY A 175 -4.08 -8.04 -4.50
C GLY A 175 -4.20 -8.19 -2.98
N VAL A 176 -3.10 -8.28 -2.25
CA VAL A 176 -3.16 -8.46 -0.78
C VAL A 176 -2.22 -7.52 -0.02
N SER A 177 -2.76 -6.85 1.00
CA SER A 177 -1.95 -6.19 2.03
C SER A 177 -1.40 -7.26 2.97
N LEU A 178 -0.10 -7.56 2.89
CA LEU A 178 0.50 -8.72 3.54
C LEU A 178 1.66 -8.36 4.48
N TYR A 179 1.29 -8.01 5.71
CA TYR A 179 2.25 -7.68 6.75
C TYR A 179 2.70 -8.89 7.57
N ARG A 180 4.03 -9.07 7.68
CA ARG A 180 4.68 -10.03 8.58
C ARG A 180 4.77 -9.42 9.98
N SER A 181 4.60 -10.25 10.99
CA SER A 181 4.66 -9.88 12.41
C SER A 181 5.07 -11.10 13.21
N ARG A 182 5.42 -10.90 14.48
CA ARG A 182 5.72 -12.01 15.40
C ARG A 182 4.59 -13.04 15.48
N ARG A 183 3.33 -12.61 15.35
CA ARG A 183 2.16 -13.52 15.46
C ARG A 183 1.97 -14.45 14.28
N ASN A 184 2.53 -14.13 13.12
CA ASN A 184 2.33 -14.91 11.90
C ASN A 184 3.64 -15.37 11.26
N ARG A 185 4.80 -15.06 11.85
CA ARG A 185 6.14 -15.36 11.31
C ARG A 185 6.25 -16.80 10.81
N ASP A 186 5.88 -17.76 11.64
CA ASP A 186 6.00 -19.21 11.33
C ASP A 186 5.07 -19.66 10.19
N ALA A 187 3.90 -19.02 10.05
CA ALA A 187 2.90 -19.35 9.03
C ALA A 187 2.98 -18.45 7.78
N TYR A 188 3.85 -17.44 7.78
CA TYR A 188 3.84 -16.37 6.78
C TYR A 188 4.16 -16.91 5.38
N THR A 189 5.26 -17.66 5.25
CA THR A 189 5.66 -18.28 3.98
C THR A 189 4.64 -19.30 3.48
N GLY A 190 4.08 -20.13 4.38
CA GLY A 190 3.02 -21.07 4.00
C GLY A 190 1.76 -20.37 3.48
N ARG A 191 1.40 -19.23 4.07
CA ARG A 191 0.30 -18.39 3.59
C ARG A 191 0.59 -17.77 2.23
N LEU A 192 1.81 -17.29 2.01
CA LEU A 192 2.23 -16.73 0.72
C LEU A 192 2.16 -17.79 -0.40
N ARG A 193 2.71 -18.98 -0.15
CA ARG A 193 2.62 -20.13 -1.06
C ARG A 193 1.18 -20.50 -1.40
N GLY A 194 0.30 -20.47 -0.41
CA GLY A 194 -1.13 -20.69 -0.63
C GLY A 194 -1.73 -19.67 -1.60
N LEU A 195 -1.43 -18.38 -1.42
CA LEU A 195 -1.91 -17.33 -2.33
C LEU A 195 -1.46 -17.54 -3.77
N VAL A 196 -0.17 -17.86 -3.97
CA VAL A 196 0.41 -18.07 -5.31
C VAL A 196 -0.18 -19.30 -5.99
N ARG A 197 -0.34 -20.40 -5.25
CA ARG A 197 -0.82 -21.68 -5.79
C ARG A 197 -2.33 -21.70 -6.04
N ASP A 198 -3.14 -21.12 -5.14
CA ASP A 198 -4.57 -21.47 -5.04
C ASP A 198 -5.50 -20.62 -5.94
N HIS A 199 -4.99 -19.59 -6.62
CA HIS A 199 -5.85 -18.60 -7.29
C HIS A 199 -5.73 -18.54 -8.83
N GLY A 200 -4.77 -19.24 -9.44
CA GLY A 200 -4.61 -19.30 -10.91
C GLY A 200 -4.45 -17.93 -11.59
N ARG A 201 -4.12 -16.89 -10.82
CA ARG A 201 -4.00 -15.49 -11.25
C ARG A 201 -2.74 -14.89 -10.64
N PRO A 202 -2.12 -13.88 -11.29
CA PRO A 202 -0.94 -13.22 -10.73
C PRO A 202 -1.22 -12.65 -9.34
N VAL A 203 -0.34 -12.95 -8.39
CA VAL A 203 -0.43 -12.43 -7.01
C VAL A 203 0.43 -11.18 -6.89
N VAL A 204 -0.19 -10.10 -6.42
CA VAL A 204 0.46 -8.84 -6.12
C VAL A 204 0.33 -8.53 -4.63
N ILE A 205 1.46 -8.40 -3.95
CA ILE A 205 1.48 -7.87 -2.58
C ILE A 205 1.34 -6.36 -2.67
N THR A 206 0.12 -5.87 -2.47
CA THR A 206 -0.22 -4.45 -2.65
C THR A 206 0.29 -3.57 -1.51
N GLU A 207 0.65 -4.17 -0.37
CA GLU A 207 1.18 -3.41 0.76
C GLU A 207 2.02 -4.31 1.68
N PHE A 208 3.27 -3.92 1.95
CA PHE A 208 4.08 -4.46 3.04
C PHE A 208 5.10 -3.43 3.54
N GLY A 209 5.43 -3.51 4.82
CA GLY A 209 6.40 -2.62 5.46
C GLY A 209 6.34 -2.67 6.99
N CYS A 210 7.18 -1.88 7.63
CA CYS A 210 7.16 -1.62 9.07
C CYS A 210 7.75 -0.25 9.37
N GLY A 211 7.70 0.17 10.65
CA GLY A 211 8.37 1.38 11.12
C GLY A 211 9.88 1.23 11.26
N ALA A 212 10.56 2.32 11.59
CA ALA A 212 12.00 2.41 11.79
C ALA A 212 12.39 2.53 13.28
N PHE A 213 12.00 1.53 14.08
CA PHE A 213 12.37 1.43 15.50
C PHE A 213 12.62 -0.01 15.92
N THR A 214 13.35 -0.20 17.02
CA THR A 214 13.65 -1.55 17.54
C THR A 214 12.37 -2.33 17.84
N GLY A 215 12.20 -3.49 17.18
CA GLY A 215 11.01 -4.34 17.27
C GLY A 215 9.86 -3.96 16.33
N ALA A 216 10.07 -3.04 15.38
CA ALA A 216 9.08 -2.74 14.35
C ALA A 216 8.81 -3.93 13.41
N ASP A 217 9.84 -4.73 13.11
CA ASP A 217 9.78 -5.94 12.29
C ASP A 217 8.84 -7.01 12.89
N GLU A 218 8.77 -7.07 14.22
CA GLU A 218 7.83 -7.93 14.93
C GLU A 218 6.39 -7.42 14.90
N ARG A 219 6.18 -6.13 14.64
CA ARG A 219 4.86 -5.50 14.64
C ARG A 219 4.27 -5.39 13.23
N GLY A 220 5.09 -5.26 12.19
CA GLY A 220 4.64 -5.07 10.80
C GLY A 220 3.70 -3.88 10.68
N ALA A 221 2.48 -4.13 10.18
CA ALA A 221 1.37 -3.15 10.16
C ALA A 221 1.12 -2.50 11.52
N GLY A 222 1.49 -3.14 12.62
CA GLY A 222 1.31 -2.61 13.97
C GLY A 222 2.28 -1.50 14.38
N SER A 223 3.19 -1.07 13.52
CA SER A 223 4.21 -0.07 13.84
C SER A 223 3.61 1.29 14.24
N PHE A 224 2.53 1.72 13.58
CA PHE A 224 1.88 3.01 13.87
C PHE A 224 1.23 3.09 15.28
N TRP A 225 1.03 1.95 15.97
CA TRP A 225 0.39 1.93 17.29
C TRP A 225 1.25 2.53 18.42
N ILE A 226 2.54 2.78 18.18
CA ILE A 226 3.40 3.43 19.17
C ILE A 226 3.04 4.91 19.36
N VAL A 227 2.33 5.52 18.40
CA VAL A 227 1.96 6.93 18.48
C VAL A 227 0.72 7.12 19.35
N ASN A 228 0.81 8.06 20.30
CA ASN A 228 -0.33 8.61 21.01
C ASN A 228 -1.01 9.71 20.20
N TRP A 229 -1.96 9.34 19.35
CA TRP A 229 -2.76 10.31 18.59
C TRP A 229 -3.71 11.17 19.42
N PHE A 230 -3.86 10.88 20.72
CA PHE A 230 -4.68 11.68 21.66
C PHE A 230 -3.87 12.71 22.43
N ALA A 231 -2.56 12.79 22.19
CA ALA A 231 -1.72 13.85 22.73
C ALA A 231 -1.67 15.05 21.78
N THR A 232 -1.43 16.24 22.33
CA THR A 232 -1.19 17.47 21.57
C THR A 232 0.18 18.02 21.94
N PRO A 233 1.17 18.04 21.02
CA PRO A 233 1.16 17.33 19.73
C PRO A 233 1.15 15.78 19.92
N PRO A 234 0.81 15.01 18.87
CA PRO A 234 0.97 13.55 18.88
C PRO A 234 2.41 13.17 19.24
N ARG A 235 2.58 12.08 19.98
CA ARG A 235 3.91 11.67 20.50
C ARG A 235 4.06 10.17 20.62
N ILE A 236 5.27 9.66 20.48
CA ILE A 236 5.61 8.25 20.71
C ILE A 236 5.41 7.90 22.20
N ARG A 237 4.83 6.72 22.45
CA ARG A 237 4.61 6.14 23.78
C ARG A 237 5.76 5.20 24.14
N GLY A 238 6.30 5.35 25.35
CA GLY A 238 7.36 4.47 25.84
C GLY A 238 8.67 4.67 25.09
N ASP A 239 9.57 3.70 25.24
CA ASP A 239 10.88 3.72 24.60
C ASP A 239 10.87 2.89 23.31
N HIS A 240 11.08 3.57 22.20
CA HIS A 240 11.17 3.01 20.85
C HIS A 240 12.34 3.69 20.12
N PRO A 241 13.58 3.25 20.41
CA PRO A 241 14.78 3.80 19.76
C PRO A 241 14.68 3.64 18.25
N ARG A 242 15.14 4.66 17.50
CA ARG A 242 15.20 4.61 16.03
C ARG A 242 16.14 3.48 15.60
N ASP A 243 15.68 2.68 14.65
CA ASP A 243 16.40 1.54 14.09
C ASP A 243 15.97 1.40 12.62
N GLU A 244 16.66 2.13 11.74
CA GLU A 244 16.40 2.09 10.30
C GLU A 244 16.88 0.76 9.70
N ALA A 245 17.93 0.16 10.27
CA ALA A 245 18.42 -1.16 9.89
C ALA A 245 17.37 -2.26 10.07
N ALA A 246 16.54 -2.20 11.12
CA ALA A 246 15.43 -3.14 11.29
C ALA A 246 14.37 -3.00 10.19
N GLN A 247 14.04 -1.78 9.79
CA GLN A 247 13.13 -1.53 8.67
C GLN A 247 13.72 -2.06 7.36
N ALA A 248 14.99 -1.76 7.09
CA ALA A 248 15.73 -2.19 5.92
C ALA A 248 15.75 -3.72 5.80
N ARG A 249 16.21 -4.43 6.85
CA ARG A 249 16.21 -5.91 6.90
C ARG A 249 14.82 -6.48 6.65
N TYR A 250 13.79 -5.94 7.29
CA TYR A 250 12.41 -6.42 7.12
C TYR A 250 11.94 -6.33 5.66
N LEU A 251 12.24 -5.22 4.97
CA LEU A 251 11.87 -5.03 3.57
C LEU A 251 12.68 -5.94 2.65
N GLY A 252 14.01 -5.99 2.83
CA GLY A 252 14.89 -6.83 2.03
C GLY A 252 14.52 -8.32 2.09
N GLU A 253 14.32 -8.85 3.31
CA GLU A 253 13.90 -10.25 3.50
C GLU A 253 12.56 -10.57 2.84
N LEU A 254 11.61 -9.63 2.84
CA LEU A 254 10.31 -9.85 2.21
C LEU A 254 10.38 -9.74 0.68
N ILE A 255 11.19 -8.84 0.14
CA ILE A 255 11.43 -8.77 -1.30
C ILE A 255 12.04 -10.08 -1.81
N ASP A 256 13.08 -10.59 -1.14
CA ASP A 256 13.70 -11.88 -1.46
C ASP A 256 12.68 -13.03 -1.39
N LEU A 257 11.86 -13.05 -0.33
CA LEU A 257 10.84 -14.07 -0.15
C LEU A 257 9.78 -14.01 -1.25
N TYR A 258 9.32 -12.83 -1.65
CA TYR A 258 8.33 -12.68 -2.71
C TYR A 258 8.87 -13.14 -4.05
N ASP A 259 10.13 -12.81 -4.35
CA ASP A 259 10.78 -13.29 -5.56
C ASP A 259 10.90 -14.82 -5.58
N ALA A 260 11.44 -15.40 -4.50
CA ALA A 260 11.65 -16.84 -4.37
C ALA A 260 10.36 -17.67 -4.44
N GLU A 261 9.24 -17.12 -3.96
CA GLU A 261 7.94 -17.81 -3.94
C GLU A 261 7.09 -17.51 -5.18
N GLY A 262 7.63 -16.81 -6.19
CA GLY A 262 6.97 -16.61 -7.48
C GLY A 262 5.80 -15.61 -7.43
N VAL A 263 5.87 -14.63 -6.53
CA VAL A 263 4.93 -13.50 -6.52
C VAL A 263 5.12 -12.70 -7.81
N HIS A 264 4.02 -12.20 -8.41
CA HIS A 264 4.11 -11.41 -9.64
C HIS A 264 4.64 -9.99 -9.37
N GLY A 265 4.20 -9.40 -8.26
CA GLY A 265 4.58 -8.04 -7.90
C GLY A 265 4.49 -7.74 -6.41
N CYS A 266 5.26 -6.77 -5.94
CA CYS A 266 5.14 -6.28 -4.58
C CYS A 266 5.28 -4.76 -4.53
N PHE A 267 4.60 -4.13 -3.56
CA PHE A 267 4.64 -2.69 -3.32
C PHE A 267 5.10 -2.40 -1.89
N VAL A 268 6.32 -1.87 -1.77
CA VAL A 268 6.80 -1.31 -0.52
C VAL A 268 5.87 -0.17 -0.14
N PHE A 269 5.29 -0.24 1.05
CA PHE A 269 4.52 0.85 1.64
C PHE A 269 5.44 1.56 2.64
N THR A 270 5.90 2.78 2.39
CA THR A 270 5.65 3.66 1.22
C THR A 270 6.87 4.54 0.91
N TYR A 271 6.87 5.32 -0.17
CA TYR A 271 7.99 6.21 -0.51
C TYR A 271 8.29 7.24 0.60
N ALA A 272 7.33 8.11 0.92
CA ALA A 272 7.44 9.10 1.98
C ALA A 272 6.12 9.25 2.74
N MET A 273 6.19 9.76 3.98
CA MET A 273 5.02 10.05 4.82
C MET A 273 5.17 11.40 5.52
N PRO A 274 4.89 12.53 4.85
CA PRO A 274 5.02 13.87 5.45
C PRO A 274 4.19 14.07 6.73
N GLY A 275 3.07 13.36 6.89
CA GLY A 275 2.28 13.36 8.14
C GLY A 275 2.93 12.64 9.34
N PHE A 276 4.13 12.08 9.15
CA PHE A 276 4.95 11.43 10.17
C PHE A 276 6.34 12.09 10.15
N PRO A 277 6.48 13.33 10.62
CA PRO A 277 7.71 14.07 10.50
C PRO A 277 8.85 13.44 11.31
N ARG A 278 10.07 13.58 10.79
CA ARG A 278 11.31 13.31 11.50
C ARG A 278 11.62 14.47 12.42
N HIS A 279 12.02 14.15 13.65
CA HIS A 279 12.30 15.15 14.67
C HIS A 279 13.47 14.69 15.56
N ASP A 280 14.24 15.64 16.08
CA ASP A 280 15.40 15.33 16.94
C ASP A 280 14.98 14.87 18.35
N ASP A 281 13.93 15.48 18.94
CA ASP A 281 13.25 14.93 20.14
C ASP A 281 12.63 13.55 19.83
N PRO A 282 13.10 12.48 20.49
CA PRO A 282 12.58 11.14 20.29
C PRO A 282 11.09 10.94 20.51
N ARG A 283 10.47 11.78 21.33
CA ARG A 283 9.03 11.71 21.62
C ARG A 283 8.20 12.26 20.48
N LEU A 284 8.76 13.16 19.68
CA LEU A 284 8.07 13.83 18.56
C LEU A 284 8.45 13.23 17.20
N ASP A 285 9.46 12.37 17.14
CA ASP A 285 9.95 11.71 15.92
C ASP A 285 8.96 10.65 15.38
N LEU A 286 7.81 11.10 14.88
CA LEU A 286 6.74 10.23 14.38
C LEU A 286 7.19 9.38 13.19
N ASP A 287 8.19 9.82 12.43
CA ASP A 287 8.80 9.08 11.32
C ASP A 287 9.24 7.65 11.71
N ARG A 288 9.58 7.38 12.98
CA ARG A 288 9.85 6.02 13.47
C ARG A 288 8.65 5.10 13.33
N ALA A 289 7.46 5.62 13.61
CA ALA A 289 6.20 4.87 13.49
C ALA A 289 5.71 4.83 12.03
N GLY A 290 6.21 5.74 11.19
CA GLY A 290 5.93 5.85 9.77
C GLY A 290 6.62 4.74 8.97
N PHE A 291 6.00 4.38 7.87
CA PHE A 291 6.43 3.31 6.96
C PHE A 291 7.24 3.85 5.77
N GLY A 292 7.37 5.17 5.65
CA GLY A 292 8.17 5.84 4.61
C GLY A 292 9.60 5.33 4.60
N ILE A 293 10.18 5.11 3.41
CA ILE A 293 11.62 4.85 3.22
C ILE A 293 12.42 6.14 3.04
N VAL A 294 11.74 7.27 2.81
CA VAL A 294 12.28 8.63 2.87
C VAL A 294 11.65 9.32 4.07
N ALA A 295 12.51 9.77 5.00
CA ALA A 295 12.10 10.61 6.11
C ALA A 295 11.85 12.04 5.62
N VAL A 296 10.87 12.72 6.23
CA VAL A 296 10.55 14.12 5.93
C VAL A 296 10.52 14.89 7.25
N THR A 297 11.25 15.98 7.37
CA THR A 297 11.22 16.86 8.55
C THR A 297 10.09 17.89 8.45
N ASP A 298 9.80 18.62 9.53
CA ASP A 298 8.72 19.62 9.57
C ASP A 298 8.91 20.77 8.57
N ASP A 299 10.15 21.08 8.19
CA ASP A 299 10.50 22.07 7.16
C ASP A 299 10.45 21.51 5.72
N GLY A 300 10.07 20.24 5.56
CA GLY A 300 9.97 19.57 4.26
C GLY A 300 11.27 18.96 3.76
N THR A 301 12.38 19.04 4.51
CA THR A 301 13.64 18.41 4.12
C THR A 301 13.46 16.89 4.05
N ARG A 302 13.95 16.29 2.97
CA ARG A 302 13.81 14.85 2.69
C ARG A 302 15.15 14.15 2.81
N CYS A 303 15.17 13.05 3.57
CA CYS A 303 16.38 12.26 3.80
C CYS A 303 16.08 10.76 3.55
N PRO A 304 16.77 10.10 2.61
CA PRO A 304 16.70 8.65 2.46
C PRO A 304 17.05 7.94 3.78
N LYS A 305 16.27 6.93 4.14
CA LYS A 305 16.60 6.03 5.27
C LYS A 305 17.48 4.88 4.80
N GLU A 306 18.04 4.11 5.72
CA GLU A 306 18.71 2.84 5.36
C GLU A 306 17.80 1.90 4.53
N ALA A 307 16.49 1.92 4.79
CA ALA A 307 15.49 1.18 4.03
C ALA A 307 15.42 1.57 2.54
N PHE A 308 15.71 2.82 2.18
CA PHE A 308 15.78 3.26 0.79
C PHE A 308 16.90 2.51 0.06
N HIS A 309 18.09 2.50 0.66
CA HIS A 309 19.27 1.87 0.06
C HIS A 309 19.13 0.35 -0.05
N GLU A 310 18.53 -0.30 0.95
CA GLU A 310 18.27 -1.74 0.86
C GLU A 310 17.23 -2.08 -0.20
N VAL A 311 16.14 -1.31 -0.34
CA VAL A 311 15.16 -1.52 -1.43
C VAL A 311 15.81 -1.30 -2.80
N ALA A 312 16.56 -0.20 -2.97
CA ALA A 312 17.31 0.08 -4.20
C ALA A 312 18.22 -1.08 -4.58
N ARG A 313 19.03 -1.56 -3.63
CA ARG A 313 19.95 -2.68 -3.86
C ARG A 313 19.20 -3.93 -4.30
N ARG A 314 18.15 -4.34 -3.58
CA ARG A 314 17.38 -5.55 -3.92
C ARG A 314 16.70 -5.45 -5.28
N TYR A 315 16.08 -4.32 -5.60
CA TYR A 315 15.44 -4.13 -6.89
C TYR A 315 16.45 -3.99 -8.03
N GLY A 316 17.63 -3.42 -7.77
CA GLY A 316 18.75 -3.36 -8.71
C GLY A 316 19.37 -4.72 -8.99
N ASP A 317 19.62 -5.53 -7.96
CA ASP A 317 20.11 -6.91 -8.08
C ASP A 317 19.16 -7.74 -8.96
N LEU A 318 17.86 -7.69 -8.68
CA LEU A 318 16.81 -8.32 -9.50
C LEU A 318 16.67 -7.70 -10.90
N ALA A 319 17.20 -6.51 -11.16
CA ALA A 319 17.24 -5.94 -12.51
C ALA A 319 18.35 -6.58 -13.37
N GLY A 320 19.49 -6.87 -12.73
CA GLY A 320 20.70 -7.35 -13.41
C GLY A 320 20.71 -8.85 -13.67
N GLU A 321 19.83 -9.61 -13.02
CA GLU A 321 19.70 -11.07 -13.17
C GLU A 321 18.84 -11.50 -14.37
N GLY A 322 18.13 -10.57 -15.04
CA GLY A 322 17.25 -10.84 -16.18
C GLY A 322 17.76 -10.27 -17.49
#